data_AF-A0A9P5LET9-F1
#
_entry.id   AF-A0A9P5LET9-F1
#
_cell.length_a   1.000
_cell.length_b   1.000
_cell.length_c   1.000
_cell.angle_alpha   90.00
_cell.angle_beta   90.00
_cell.angle_gamma   90.00
#
_symmetry.space_group_name_H-M   'P 1'
#
loop_
_entity.id
_entity.type
_entity.pdbx_description
1 polymer ?
#
loop_
_entity_poly.entity_id
_entity_poly.type
_entity_poly.pdbx_seq_one_letter_code
_entity_poly.pdbx_strand_id
1 'polypeptide(L)'
;MDIRTELGLSPPNLADSKVKRVLDLGTGTGIWAIDFGDEHPEAEIVGIDLSPIQPSFIPPNVQFRVDDIDEDMDYFEPFNYIHSRMMNFSVQNWTEYLTKIFNNLTPGGYVELQEMDGFYYSDDGTLTQDHAMSKWCELVREAAAKLGRAFQQTEEFRDIMTEVGFTDLVQTYVKWPTNCWPKDKKYKELGAWNNENASRVLDCSVYGRKPIE
;
A
#
# COMPACT_ATOMS: atom_id res chain seq x y z
N MET A 1 0.52 1.49 -19.75
CA MET A 1 -0.66 1.06 -18.98
C MET A 1 -1.18 2.31 -18.29
N ASP A 2 -2.44 2.68 -18.53
CA ASP A 2 -3.00 3.83 -17.85
C ASP A 2 -3.00 3.54 -16.34
N ILE A 3 -2.40 4.40 -15.51
CA ILE A 3 -2.92 4.59 -14.15
C ILE A 3 -4.37 5.01 -14.38
N ARG A 4 -5.27 4.04 -14.36
CA ARG A 4 -6.69 4.29 -14.53
C ARG A 4 -7.13 5.03 -13.27
N THR A 5 -8.17 5.85 -13.39
CA THR A 5 -8.85 6.49 -12.25
C THR A 5 -9.61 5.46 -11.39
N GLU A 6 -9.24 4.19 -11.46
CA GLU A 6 -9.89 3.08 -10.76
C GLU A 6 -9.22 2.94 -9.38
N LEU A 7 -10.02 2.73 -8.34
CA LEU A 7 -9.54 2.60 -6.95
C LEU A 7 -8.71 1.33 -6.71
N GLY A 8 -8.91 0.31 -7.54
CA GLY A 8 -8.17 -0.94 -7.51
C GLY A 8 -8.39 -1.77 -8.77
N LEU A 9 -7.64 -2.87 -8.89
CA LEU A 9 -7.63 -3.74 -10.06
C LEU A 9 -8.46 -5.02 -9.88
N SER A 10 -8.81 -5.37 -8.65
CA SER A 10 -9.57 -6.57 -8.33
C SER A 10 -11.06 -6.42 -8.68
N PRO A 11 -11.78 -7.52 -8.99
CA PRO A 11 -13.19 -7.47 -9.38
C PRO A 11 -14.13 -6.71 -8.43
N PRO A 12 -13.92 -6.66 -7.10
CA PRO A 12 -14.72 -5.81 -6.21
C PRO A 12 -14.76 -4.32 -6.56
N ASN A 13 -13.76 -3.79 -7.28
CA ASN A 13 -13.72 -2.38 -7.70
C ASN A 13 -14.55 -2.07 -8.96
N LEU A 14 -15.24 -3.06 -9.54
CA LEU A 14 -16.14 -2.84 -10.68
C LEU A 14 -17.48 -2.29 -10.18
N ALA A 15 -18.06 -1.31 -10.87
CA ALA A 15 -19.32 -0.67 -10.47
C ALA A 15 -20.53 -1.64 -10.32
N ASP A 16 -20.50 -2.81 -10.96
CA ASP A 16 -21.52 -3.85 -10.84
C ASP A 16 -21.12 -4.98 -9.86
N SER A 17 -20.02 -4.81 -9.13
CA SER A 17 -19.63 -5.74 -8.08
C SER A 17 -20.72 -5.78 -7.00
N LYS A 18 -20.99 -6.99 -6.48
CA LYS A 18 -21.93 -7.19 -5.37
C LYS A 18 -21.17 -7.34 -4.06
N VAL A 19 -20.08 -6.59 -3.92
CA VAL A 19 -19.27 -6.57 -2.71
C VAL A 19 -20.12 -6.04 -1.56
N LYS A 20 -20.04 -6.67 -0.39
CA LYS A 20 -20.88 -6.28 0.76
C LYS A 20 -20.08 -5.75 1.93
N ARG A 21 -18.94 -6.36 2.22
CA ARG A 21 -18.13 -5.99 3.38
C ARG A 21 -16.67 -5.86 2.99
N VAL A 22 -16.11 -4.69 3.24
CA VAL A 22 -14.76 -4.30 2.81
C VAL A 22 -13.93 -3.83 3.99
N LEU A 23 -12.67 -4.28 4.04
CA LEU A 23 -11.68 -3.80 5.00
C LEU A 23 -10.57 -3.06 4.26
N ASP A 24 -10.28 -1.83 4.67
CA ASP A 24 -9.12 -1.04 4.22
C ASP A 24 -8.07 -0.99 5.33
N LEU A 25 -7.00 -1.75 5.14
CA LEU A 25 -5.91 -1.90 6.11
C LEU A 25 -4.86 -0.81 5.93
N GLY A 26 -4.57 -0.05 7.00
CA GLY A 26 -3.66 1.10 6.91
C GLY A 26 -4.29 2.23 6.09
N THR A 27 -5.55 2.55 6.39
CA THR A 27 -6.37 3.49 5.60
C THR A 27 -5.77 4.91 5.55
N GLY A 28 -4.88 5.26 6.48
CA GLY A 28 -4.20 6.54 6.52
C GLY A 28 -5.20 7.69 6.63
N THR A 29 -5.24 8.55 5.62
CA THR A 29 -6.21 9.67 5.59
C THR A 29 -7.66 9.24 5.33
N GLY A 30 -7.89 7.99 4.93
CA GLY A 30 -9.22 7.47 4.63
C GLY A 30 -9.75 7.77 3.22
N ILE A 31 -8.97 8.46 2.37
CA ILE A 31 -9.40 8.89 1.02
C ILE A 31 -9.91 7.70 0.20
N TRP A 32 -9.15 6.59 0.18
CA TRP A 32 -9.55 5.41 -0.59
C TRP A 32 -10.87 4.81 -0.08
N ALA A 33 -11.00 4.62 1.24
CA ALA A 33 -12.21 4.08 1.85
C ALA A 33 -13.45 4.97 1.61
N ILE A 34 -13.27 6.29 1.61
CA ILE A 34 -14.33 7.26 1.31
C ILE A 34 -14.76 7.14 -0.15
N ASP A 35 -13.81 7.21 -1.08
CA ASP A 35 -14.11 7.12 -2.52
C ASP A 35 -14.76 5.77 -2.84
N PHE A 36 -14.27 4.67 -2.26
CA PHE A 36 -14.86 3.33 -2.43
C PHE A 36 -16.28 3.26 -1.85
N GLY A 37 -16.52 3.88 -0.69
CA GLY A 37 -17.84 3.97 -0.08
C GLY A 37 -18.85 4.75 -0.91
N ASP A 38 -18.41 5.80 -1.60
CA ASP A 38 -19.23 6.58 -2.54
C ASP A 38 -19.54 5.79 -3.83
N GLU A 39 -18.60 5.00 -4.34
CA GLU A 39 -18.80 4.13 -5.51
C GLU A 39 -19.69 2.91 -5.20
N HIS A 40 -19.65 2.41 -3.96
CA HIS A 40 -20.36 1.22 -3.49
C HIS A 40 -21.25 1.51 -2.26
N PRO A 41 -22.33 2.31 -2.40
CA PRO A 41 -23.18 2.70 -1.28
C PRO A 41 -23.90 1.52 -0.59
N GLU A 42 -23.99 0.36 -1.25
CA GLU A 42 -24.52 -0.89 -0.72
C GLU A 42 -23.55 -1.67 0.17
N ALA A 43 -22.25 -1.37 0.11
CA ALA A 43 -21.22 -2.06 0.87
C ALA A 43 -20.94 -1.37 2.20
N GLU A 44 -20.60 -2.14 3.24
CA GLU A 44 -20.01 -1.67 4.49
C GLU A 44 -18.48 -1.61 4.32
N ILE A 45 -17.90 -0.44 4.54
CA ILE A 45 -16.45 -0.22 4.48
C ILE A 45 -15.95 0.06 5.89
N VAL A 46 -14.98 -0.73 6.34
CA VAL A 46 -14.24 -0.49 7.59
C VAL A 46 -12.81 -0.12 7.22
N GLY A 47 -12.36 1.07 7.60
CA GLY A 47 -10.95 1.47 7.50
C GLY A 47 -10.29 1.42 8.86
N ILE A 48 -9.08 0.86 8.93
CA ILE A 48 -8.30 0.84 10.17
C ILE A 48 -6.92 1.49 9.98
N ASP A 49 -6.49 2.21 11.00
CA ASP A 49 -5.16 2.81 11.09
C ASP A 49 -4.75 3.00 12.56
N LEU A 50 -3.45 3.00 12.85
CA LEU A 50 -2.95 3.31 14.19
C LEU A 50 -3.23 4.75 14.62
N SER A 51 -3.42 5.66 13.67
CA SER A 51 -3.60 7.08 13.92
C SER A 51 -5.03 7.55 13.60
N PRO A 52 -5.72 8.25 14.53
CA PRO A 52 -7.06 8.80 14.29
C PRO A 52 -6.99 10.13 13.52
N ILE A 53 -6.55 10.10 12.26
CA ILE A 53 -6.35 11.29 11.40
C ILE A 53 -7.42 11.44 10.31
N GLN A 54 -8.42 10.56 10.30
CA GLN A 54 -9.45 10.51 9.27
C GLN A 54 -10.50 11.62 9.48
N PRO A 55 -11.11 12.14 8.39
CA PRO A 55 -12.11 13.19 8.50
C PRO A 55 -13.40 12.69 9.17
N SER A 56 -14.19 13.62 9.71
CA SER A 56 -15.50 13.32 10.30
C SER A 56 -16.66 13.32 9.31
N PHE A 57 -16.50 14.01 8.18
CA PHE A 57 -17.49 14.04 7.10
C PHE A 57 -17.19 12.90 6.13
N ILE A 58 -17.91 11.79 6.30
CA ILE A 58 -17.69 10.52 5.59
C ILE A 58 -19.03 9.93 5.11
N PRO A 59 -19.02 9.05 4.10
CA PRO A 59 -20.21 8.34 3.67
C PRO A 59 -20.83 7.52 4.82
N PRO A 60 -22.17 7.36 4.86
CA PRO A 60 -22.85 6.68 5.98
C PRO A 60 -22.50 5.20 6.11
N ASN A 61 -21.93 4.60 5.06
CA ASN A 61 -21.50 3.21 4.98
C ASN A 61 -20.00 3.00 5.27
N VAL A 62 -19.26 4.07 5.58
CA VAL A 62 -17.83 4.03 5.93
C VAL A 62 -17.66 4.22 7.44
N GLN A 63 -16.80 3.42 8.05
CA GLN A 63 -16.43 3.53 9.47
C GLN A 63 -14.93 3.45 9.63
N PHE A 64 -14.36 4.33 10.46
CA PHE A 64 -12.95 4.30 10.82
C PHE A 64 -12.74 3.80 12.25
N ARG A 65 -11.71 2.98 12.45
CA ARG A 65 -11.31 2.46 13.75
C ARG A 65 -9.81 2.65 13.95
N VAL A 66 -9.44 2.99 15.17
CA VAL A 66 -8.04 2.95 15.58
C VAL A 66 -7.73 1.52 15.97
N ASP A 67 -6.84 0.88 15.22
CA ASP A 67 -6.53 -0.54 15.40
C ASP A 67 -5.11 -0.85 14.91
N ASP A 68 -4.50 -1.89 15.46
CA ASP A 68 -3.16 -2.35 15.09
C ASP A 68 -3.25 -3.62 14.23
N ILE A 69 -2.67 -3.57 13.04
CA ILE A 69 -2.65 -4.70 12.10
C ILE A 69 -1.82 -5.88 12.60
N ASP A 70 -0.89 -5.64 13.53
CA ASP A 70 -0.06 -6.68 14.13
C ASP A 70 -0.80 -7.42 15.28
N GLU A 71 -1.92 -6.89 15.77
CA GLU A 71 -2.81 -7.56 16.74
C GLU A 71 -3.74 -8.59 16.05
N ASP A 72 -4.52 -9.32 16.83
CA ASP A 72 -5.45 -10.33 16.31
C ASP A 72 -6.69 -9.66 15.69
N MET A 73 -7.03 -10.08 14.46
CA MET A 73 -8.20 -9.59 13.74
C MET A 73 -9.46 -10.37 14.15
N ASP A 74 -10.04 -10.00 15.29
CA ASP A 74 -11.25 -10.63 15.87
C ASP A 74 -12.55 -10.03 15.30
N TYR A 75 -12.77 -10.16 14.00
CA TYR A 75 -14.04 -9.75 13.38
C TYR A 75 -15.10 -10.85 13.52
N PHE A 76 -16.32 -10.45 13.90
CA PHE A 76 -17.45 -11.39 14.01
C PHE A 76 -17.90 -11.95 12.66
N GLU A 77 -17.87 -11.12 11.61
CA GLU A 77 -18.18 -11.51 10.24
C GLU A 77 -16.94 -11.33 9.35
N PRO A 78 -16.64 -12.26 8.44
CA PRO A 78 -15.56 -12.09 7.46
C PRO A 78 -15.86 -11.00 6.42
N PHE A 79 -14.85 -10.63 5.65
CA PHE A 79 -14.92 -9.63 4.59
C PHE A 79 -14.99 -10.27 3.20
N ASN A 80 -15.64 -9.59 2.26
CA ASN A 80 -15.63 -9.99 0.85
C ASN A 80 -14.42 -9.44 0.10
N TYR A 81 -13.90 -8.30 0.56
CA TYR A 81 -12.75 -7.65 -0.04
C TYR A 81 -11.88 -7.03 1.05
N ILE A 82 -10.59 -7.31 1.01
CA ILE A 82 -9.60 -6.69 1.89
C ILE A 82 -8.57 -5.97 1.02
N HIS A 83 -8.48 -4.66 1.19
CA HIS A 83 -7.55 -3.79 0.49
C HIS A 83 -6.42 -3.40 1.45
N SER A 84 -5.19 -3.40 0.94
CA SER A 84 -3.99 -2.99 1.68
C SER A 84 -3.03 -2.31 0.71
N ARG A 85 -2.53 -1.13 1.08
CA ARG A 85 -1.71 -0.30 0.19
C ARG A 85 -0.58 0.41 0.93
N MET A 86 0.62 0.32 0.36
CA MET A 86 1.84 0.96 0.89
C MET A 86 2.12 0.58 2.35
N MET A 87 1.92 -0.69 2.68
CA MET A 87 2.12 -1.24 4.03
C MET A 87 3.52 -1.82 4.24
N ASN A 88 4.37 -1.84 3.21
CA ASN A 88 5.79 -2.09 3.40
C ASN A 88 6.38 -1.10 4.42
N PHE A 89 7.30 -1.58 5.25
CA PHE A 89 7.84 -0.89 6.45
C PHE A 89 6.87 -0.70 7.63
N SER A 90 5.58 -0.97 7.48
CA SER A 90 4.60 -0.97 8.58
C SER A 90 4.36 -2.37 9.12
N VAL A 91 4.26 -3.38 8.23
CA VAL A 91 4.06 -4.79 8.60
C VAL A 91 5.35 -5.44 9.11
N GLN A 92 5.29 -6.11 10.25
CA GLN A 92 6.44 -6.82 10.83
C GLN A 92 6.66 -8.20 10.21
N ASN A 93 5.59 -8.95 9.96
CA ASN A 93 5.63 -10.28 9.38
C ASN A 93 4.54 -10.46 8.32
N TRP A 94 4.94 -10.47 7.05
CA TRP A 94 4.02 -10.56 5.93
C TRP A 94 3.29 -11.89 5.81
N THR A 95 3.93 -13.00 6.16
CA THR A 95 3.26 -14.33 6.16
C THR A 95 2.15 -14.35 7.21
N GLU A 96 2.41 -13.85 8.41
CA GLU A 96 1.40 -13.77 9.47
C GLU A 96 0.28 -12.80 9.10
N TYR A 97 0.62 -11.61 8.62
CA TYR A 97 -0.34 -10.61 8.16
C TYR A 97 -1.27 -11.14 7.07
N LEU A 98 -0.71 -11.79 6.03
CA LEU A 98 -1.50 -12.39 4.96
C LEU A 98 -2.32 -13.59 5.44
N THR A 99 -1.83 -14.35 6.43
CA THR A 99 -2.61 -15.42 7.07
C THR A 99 -3.83 -14.86 7.81
N LYS A 100 -3.66 -13.75 8.55
CA LYS A 100 -4.78 -13.06 9.22
C LYS A 100 -5.82 -12.55 8.22
N ILE A 101 -5.36 -11.95 7.11
CA ILE A 101 -6.22 -11.54 5.99
C ILE A 101 -6.98 -12.74 5.43
N PHE A 102 -6.29 -13.83 5.12
CA PHE A 102 -6.90 -15.04 4.56
C PHE A 102 -8.01 -15.60 5.45
N ASN A 103 -7.75 -15.70 6.76
CA ASN A 103 -8.71 -16.21 7.74
C ASN A 103 -9.94 -15.31 7.91
N ASN A 104 -9.82 -14.02 7.61
CA ASN A 104 -10.89 -13.03 7.68
C ASN A 104 -11.62 -12.83 6.35
N LEU A 105 -11.31 -13.61 5.31
CA LEU A 105 -12.01 -13.55 4.03
C LEU A 105 -13.16 -14.56 3.95
N THR A 106 -14.26 -14.15 3.33
CA THR A 106 -15.30 -15.09 2.89
C THR A 106 -14.74 -16.02 1.82
N PRO A 107 -15.21 -17.28 1.71
CA PRO A 107 -14.90 -18.11 0.55
C PRO A 107 -15.24 -17.39 -0.77
N GLY A 108 -14.26 -17.27 -1.67
CA GLY A 108 -14.40 -16.51 -2.91
C GLY A 108 -14.24 -14.99 -2.76
N GLY A 109 -13.85 -14.50 -1.58
CA GLY A 109 -13.46 -13.12 -1.35
C GLY A 109 -12.11 -12.79 -1.99
N TYR A 110 -11.81 -11.50 -2.08
CA TYR A 110 -10.61 -10.98 -2.73
C TYR A 110 -9.71 -10.25 -1.73
N VAL A 111 -8.41 -10.35 -1.94
CA VAL A 111 -7.43 -9.43 -1.36
C VAL A 111 -6.75 -8.69 -2.48
N GLU A 112 -6.51 -7.40 -2.29
CA GLU A 112 -5.67 -6.60 -3.18
C GLU A 112 -4.57 -5.91 -2.38
N LEU A 113 -3.32 -6.18 -2.76
CA LEU A 113 -2.13 -5.52 -2.24
C LEU A 113 -1.63 -4.53 -3.30
N GLN A 114 -1.53 -3.27 -2.94
CA GLN A 114 -0.90 -2.24 -3.75
C GLN A 114 0.41 -1.78 -3.09
N GLU A 115 1.49 -2.48 -3.42
CA GLU A 115 2.81 -2.21 -2.85
C GLU A 115 3.74 -1.51 -3.83
N MET A 116 4.61 -0.68 -3.27
CA MET A 116 5.66 0.03 -3.99
C MET A 116 7.01 -0.58 -3.62
N ASP A 117 7.90 -0.67 -4.61
CA ASP A 117 9.29 -1.00 -4.31
C ASP A 117 9.94 0.16 -3.53
N GLY A 118 10.51 -0.15 -2.37
CA GLY A 118 11.18 0.82 -1.51
C GLY A 118 12.55 1.25 -2.03
N PHE A 119 13.05 0.63 -3.09
CA PHE A 119 14.38 0.88 -3.61
C PHE A 119 14.39 1.30 -5.08
N TYR A 120 15.38 2.12 -5.44
CA TYR A 120 15.48 2.71 -6.76
C TYR A 120 16.27 1.82 -7.73
N TYR A 121 15.81 1.77 -8.97
CA TYR A 121 16.44 1.05 -10.07
C TYR A 121 16.55 1.94 -11.30
N SER A 122 17.51 1.63 -12.18
CA SER A 122 17.64 2.22 -13.51
C SER A 122 17.47 1.14 -14.57
N ASP A 123 16.56 1.35 -15.53
CA ASP A 123 16.35 0.44 -16.66
C ASP A 123 17.58 0.34 -17.59
N ASP A 124 18.44 1.35 -17.60
CA ASP A 124 19.61 1.47 -18.49
C ASP A 124 20.95 1.24 -17.77
N GLY A 125 20.92 0.84 -16.49
CA GLY A 125 22.10 0.59 -15.68
C GLY A 125 22.89 1.85 -15.27
N THR A 126 22.34 3.05 -15.45
CA THR A 126 22.99 4.30 -15.03
C THR A 126 23.11 4.44 -13.51
N LEU A 127 22.23 3.80 -12.74
CA LEU A 127 22.33 3.71 -11.29
C LEU A 127 23.19 2.50 -10.90
N THR A 128 24.42 2.78 -10.49
CA THR A 128 25.37 1.76 -10.00
C THR A 128 25.49 1.78 -8.48
N GLN A 129 26.10 0.75 -7.89
CA GLN A 129 26.30 0.66 -6.43
C GLN A 129 27.22 1.74 -5.85
N ASP A 130 28.02 2.40 -6.68
CA ASP A 130 28.91 3.47 -6.21
C ASP A 130 28.15 4.75 -5.86
N HIS A 131 26.94 4.94 -6.40
CA HIS A 131 26.14 6.13 -6.23
C HIS A 131 25.58 6.26 -4.81
N ALA A 132 25.45 7.51 -4.36
CA ALA A 132 24.91 7.83 -3.03
C ALA A 132 23.50 7.28 -2.82
N MET A 133 22.68 7.26 -3.88
CA MET A 133 21.31 6.74 -3.81
C MET A 133 21.28 5.24 -3.51
N SER A 134 22.11 4.45 -4.19
CA SER A 134 22.21 3.01 -3.95
C SER A 134 22.67 2.71 -2.52
N LYS A 135 23.70 3.42 -2.05
CA LYS A 135 24.17 3.33 -0.66
C LYS A 135 23.10 3.73 0.35
N TRP A 136 22.32 4.77 0.07
CA TRP A 136 21.21 5.18 0.93
C TRP A 136 20.14 4.08 1.00
N CYS A 137 19.75 3.50 -0.12
CA CYS A 137 18.82 2.36 -0.17
C CYS A 137 19.33 1.15 0.65
N GLU A 138 20.60 0.79 0.52
CA GLU A 138 21.21 -0.29 1.30
C GLU A 138 21.17 -0.01 2.81
N LEU A 139 21.53 1.21 3.22
CA LEU A 139 21.51 1.60 4.63
C LEU A 139 20.10 1.61 5.21
N VAL A 140 19.10 2.08 4.45
CA VAL A 140 17.69 2.03 4.85
C VAL A 140 17.23 0.58 5.01
N ARG A 141 17.60 -0.31 4.08
CA ARG A 141 17.28 -1.74 4.16
C ARG A 141 17.87 -2.38 5.41
N GLU A 142 19.14 -2.12 5.68
CA GLU A 142 19.81 -2.64 6.89
C GLU A 142 19.19 -2.10 8.18
N ALA A 143 18.85 -0.82 8.22
CA ALA A 143 18.21 -0.21 9.38
C ALA A 143 16.83 -0.82 9.63
N ALA A 144 16.03 -0.97 8.57
CA ALA A 144 14.70 -1.59 8.63
C ALA A 144 14.78 -3.03 9.16
N ALA A 145 15.74 -3.83 8.65
CA ALA A 145 15.98 -5.18 9.16
C ALA A 145 16.39 -5.20 10.64
N LYS A 146 17.29 -4.30 11.08
CA LYS A 146 17.70 -4.19 12.49
C LYS A 146 16.56 -3.76 13.42
N LEU A 147 15.57 -3.04 12.90
CA LEU A 147 14.36 -2.63 13.62
C LEU A 147 13.26 -3.71 13.62
N GLY A 148 13.51 -4.89 13.05
CA GLY A 148 12.52 -5.97 12.96
C GLY A 148 11.43 -5.72 11.93
N ARG A 149 11.63 -4.78 10.99
CA ARG A 149 10.68 -4.41 9.93
C ARG A 149 11.36 -4.49 8.57
N ALA A 150 11.91 -5.66 8.26
CA ALA A 150 12.63 -5.86 7.01
C ALA A 150 11.70 -5.56 5.82
N PHE A 151 12.25 -4.86 4.82
CA PHE A 151 11.52 -4.62 3.58
C PHE A 151 11.20 -5.95 2.88
N GLN A 152 9.94 -6.14 2.52
CA GLN A 152 9.50 -7.29 1.76
C GLN A 152 9.64 -7.02 0.27
N GLN A 153 10.40 -7.85 -0.45
CA GLN A 153 10.53 -7.72 -1.90
C GLN A 153 9.18 -7.94 -2.56
N THR A 154 8.81 -7.04 -3.47
CA THR A 154 7.47 -7.05 -4.06
C THR A 154 7.22 -8.25 -4.97
N GLU A 155 8.28 -8.84 -5.56
CA GLU A 155 8.15 -10.06 -6.35
C GLU A 155 7.79 -11.29 -5.51
N GLU A 156 8.19 -11.31 -4.23
CA GLU A 156 7.98 -12.45 -3.33
C GLU A 156 6.54 -12.54 -2.80
N PHE A 157 5.73 -11.47 -2.90
CA PHE A 157 4.35 -11.49 -2.42
C PHE A 157 3.51 -12.60 -3.04
N ARG A 158 3.73 -12.89 -4.33
CA ARG A 158 3.01 -13.97 -5.01
C ARG A 158 3.30 -15.33 -4.37
N ASP A 159 4.54 -15.57 -4.00
CA ASP A 159 4.95 -16.84 -3.39
C ASP A 159 4.38 -16.94 -1.97
N ILE A 160 4.51 -15.89 -1.15
CA ILE A 160 3.94 -15.85 0.20
C ILE A 160 2.41 -16.06 0.16
N MET A 161 1.71 -15.37 -0.73
CA MET A 161 0.25 -15.53 -0.88
C MET A 161 -0.12 -16.95 -1.31
N THR A 162 0.68 -17.57 -2.19
CA THR A 162 0.48 -18.96 -2.60
C THR A 162 0.64 -19.91 -1.41
N GLU A 163 1.68 -19.70 -0.59
CA GLU A 163 1.95 -20.52 0.61
C GLU A 163 0.86 -20.40 1.67
N VAL A 164 0.28 -19.20 1.85
CA VAL A 164 -0.85 -18.97 2.77
C VAL A 164 -2.13 -19.67 2.29
N GLY A 165 -2.30 -19.87 0.98
CA GLY A 165 -3.43 -20.59 0.39
C GLY A 165 -4.34 -19.75 -0.51
N PHE A 166 -3.93 -18.52 -0.86
CA PHE A 166 -4.65 -17.73 -1.86
C PHE A 166 -4.56 -18.39 -3.24
N THR A 167 -5.63 -18.24 -4.03
CA THR A 167 -5.73 -18.76 -5.40
C THR A 167 -5.95 -17.63 -6.40
N ASP A 168 -5.86 -17.93 -7.70
CA ASP A 168 -6.13 -16.99 -8.79
C ASP A 168 -5.30 -15.69 -8.72
N LEU A 169 -4.02 -15.83 -8.34
CA LEU A 169 -3.10 -14.71 -8.14
C LEU A 169 -2.76 -14.00 -9.46
N VAL A 170 -3.09 -12.71 -9.52
CA VAL A 170 -2.71 -11.79 -10.59
C VAL A 170 -1.73 -10.76 -10.04
N GLN A 171 -0.57 -10.64 -10.68
CA GLN A 171 0.44 -9.63 -10.33
C GLN A 171 0.66 -8.68 -11.50
N THR A 172 0.56 -7.39 -11.24
CA THR A 172 0.73 -6.34 -12.24
C THR A 172 1.83 -5.39 -11.79
N TYR A 173 2.81 -5.17 -12.66
CA TYR A 173 3.89 -4.21 -12.40
C TYR A 173 3.62 -2.91 -13.15
N VAL A 174 3.68 -1.80 -12.41
CA VAL A 174 3.59 -0.45 -12.98
C VAL A 174 4.90 0.27 -12.70
N LYS A 175 5.54 0.79 -13.76
CA LYS A 175 6.72 1.63 -13.59
C LYS A 175 6.31 2.94 -12.94
N TRP A 176 6.99 3.30 -11.85
CA TRP A 176 6.83 4.56 -11.14
C TRP A 176 8.13 5.39 -11.27
N PRO A 177 8.23 6.26 -12.28
CA PRO A 177 9.45 7.05 -12.50
C PRO A 177 9.71 8.02 -11.36
N THR A 178 10.97 8.37 -11.13
CA THR A 178 11.41 9.27 -10.05
C THR A 178 11.93 10.61 -10.57
N ASN A 179 11.93 10.80 -11.89
CA ASN A 179 12.46 11.97 -12.56
C ASN A 179 11.81 12.17 -13.95
N CYS A 180 12.13 13.30 -14.58
CA CYS A 180 11.58 13.70 -15.88
C CYS A 180 12.31 13.07 -17.10
N TRP A 181 13.15 12.06 -16.91
CA TRP A 181 13.92 11.45 -18.00
C TRP A 181 13.12 10.56 -18.97
N PRO A 182 12.01 9.90 -18.58
CA PRO A 182 11.21 9.14 -19.55
C PRO A 182 10.85 9.97 -20.78
N LYS A 183 10.96 9.36 -21.97
CA LYS A 183 10.60 10.03 -23.23
C LYS A 183 9.10 10.19 -23.39
N ASP A 184 8.35 9.20 -22.93
CA ASP A 184 6.89 9.21 -22.93
C ASP A 184 6.37 10.36 -22.06
N LYS A 185 5.43 11.15 -22.62
CA LYS A 185 4.94 12.37 -21.97
C LYS A 185 4.28 12.07 -20.62
N LYS A 186 3.53 10.96 -20.53
CA LYS A 186 2.83 10.59 -19.30
C LYS A 186 3.82 10.18 -18.22
N TYR A 187 4.77 9.30 -18.53
CA TYR A 187 5.77 8.88 -17.55
C TYR A 187 6.71 10.00 -17.13
N LYS A 188 6.97 10.97 -18.02
CA LYS A 188 7.71 12.19 -17.68
C LYS A 188 6.97 13.04 -16.64
N GLU A 189 5.67 13.24 -16.83
CA GLU A 189 4.84 14.00 -15.90
C GLU A 189 4.73 13.30 -14.54
N LEU A 190 4.46 11.99 -14.53
CA LEU A 190 4.45 11.18 -13.30
C LEU A 190 5.79 11.27 -12.56
N GLY A 191 6.90 11.18 -13.29
CA GLY A 191 8.23 11.32 -12.71
C GLY A 191 8.52 12.70 -12.13
N ALA A 192 7.98 13.77 -12.71
CA ALA A 192 8.07 15.12 -12.16
C ALA A 192 7.34 15.23 -10.81
N TRP A 193 6.10 14.73 -10.74
CA TRP A 193 5.32 14.72 -9.50
C TRP A 193 5.96 13.86 -8.41
N ASN A 194 6.45 12.68 -8.78
CA ASN A 194 7.15 11.83 -7.83
C ASN A 194 8.45 12.45 -7.32
N ASN A 195 9.19 13.15 -8.19
CA ASN A 195 10.41 13.84 -7.79
C ASN A 195 10.14 14.91 -6.73
N GLU A 196 9.11 15.74 -6.93
CA GLU A 196 8.68 16.75 -5.95
C GLU A 196 8.30 16.10 -4.60
N ASN A 197 7.54 14.99 -4.64
CA ASN A 197 7.19 14.26 -3.43
C ASN A 197 8.42 13.71 -2.71
N ALA A 198 9.32 13.05 -3.44
CA ALA A 198 10.54 12.46 -2.89
C ALA A 198 11.50 13.51 -2.31
N SER A 199 11.65 14.66 -2.97
CA SER A 199 12.46 15.78 -2.48
C SER A 199 11.96 16.29 -1.13
N ARG A 200 10.63 16.44 -0.97
CA ARG A 200 10.05 16.83 0.33
C ARG A 200 10.30 15.82 1.43
N VAL A 201 10.20 14.52 1.11
CA VAL A 201 10.51 13.44 2.07
C VAL A 201 11.97 13.51 2.51
N LEU A 202 12.89 13.68 1.56
CA LEU A 202 14.32 13.81 1.85
C LEU A 202 14.58 15.06 2.70
N ASP A 203 14.00 16.21 2.35
CA ASP A 203 14.14 17.45 3.12
C ASP A 203 13.65 17.28 4.57
N CYS A 204 12.47 16.68 4.77
CA CYS A 204 11.97 16.38 6.12
C CYS A 204 12.90 15.45 6.90
N SER A 205 13.62 14.56 6.21
CA SER A 205 14.55 13.61 6.83
C SER A 205 15.88 14.25 7.25
N VAL A 206 16.30 15.35 6.62
CA VAL A 206 17.49 16.14 7.04
C VAL A 206 17.18 17.22 8.07
N TYR A 207 15.93 17.68 8.18
CA TYR A 207 15.51 18.55 9.28
C TYR A 207 15.32 17.76 10.58
N GLY A 208 16.42 17.22 11.11
CA GLY A 208 16.50 16.86 12.52
C GLY A 208 16.08 18.07 13.35
N ARG A 209 15.15 17.83 14.31
CA ARG A 209 14.65 18.82 15.27
C ARG A 209 15.74 19.84 15.60
N LYS A 210 15.59 21.09 15.14
CA LYS A 210 16.31 22.18 15.79
C LYS A 210 15.98 22.05 17.29
N PRO A 211 16.97 22.09 18.20
CA PRO A 211 16.66 22.17 19.62
C PRO A 211 15.70 23.35 19.79
N ILE A 212 14.55 23.09 20.39
CA ILE A 212 13.71 24.16 20.92
C ILE A 212 14.56 24.72 22.07
N GLU A 213 15.12 25.91 21.88
CA GLU A 213 15.73 26.70 22.96
C GLU A 213 14.66 27.14 23.97
#